data_AF-A0A373ZN84-F1
#
_entry.id   AF-A0A373ZN84-F1
#
_cell.length_a   1.000
_cell.length_b   1.000
_cell.length_c   1.000
_cell.angle_alpha   90.00
_cell.angle_beta   90.00
_cell.angle_gamma   90.00
#
_symmetry.space_group_name_H-M   'P 1'
#
loop_
_entity.id
_entity.type
_entity.pdbx_description
1 polymer ?
#
loop_
_entity_poly.entity_id
_entity_poly.type
_entity_poly.pdbx_seq_one_letter_code
_entity_poly.pdbx_strand_id
1 'polypeptide(L)'
;MKIMCQEHYDKVVQYAESIGDKTLEECLQRLERWEQNPHHPCEIELYRDFAPYSFLFKERYPDGSLGVVGGLVYHGCPDRSCCFIDRPFHGWATHT
;
A
#
# COMPACT_ATOMS: atom_id res chain seq x y z
N MET A 1 8.74 -4.57 6.74
CA MET A 1 7.30 -4.35 6.54
C MET A 1 6.56 -5.44 7.26
N LYS A 2 5.46 -5.11 7.92
CA LYS A 2 4.62 -6.03 8.69
C LYS A 2 3.21 -6.08 8.12
N ILE A 3 2.80 -7.27 7.68
CA ILE A 3 1.48 -7.49 7.10
C ILE A 3 0.48 -7.80 8.22
N MET A 4 -0.45 -6.89 8.47
CA MET A 4 -1.47 -7.02 9.54
C MET A 4 -2.77 -7.66 9.05
N CYS A 5 -2.87 -7.98 7.75
CA CYS A 5 -4.06 -8.50 7.10
C CYS A 5 -3.73 -9.59 6.06
N GLN A 6 -3.01 -10.64 6.47
CA GLN A 6 -2.43 -11.64 5.56
C GLN A 6 -3.41 -12.21 4.52
N GLU A 7 -4.61 -12.63 4.93
CA GLU A 7 -5.61 -13.17 3.99
C GLU A 7 -6.01 -12.16 2.89
N HIS A 8 -6.10 -10.87 3.24
CA HIS A 8 -6.37 -9.82 2.26
C HIS A 8 -5.15 -9.57 1.38
N TYR A 9 -3.96 -9.52 1.98
CA TYR A 9 -2.69 -9.37 1.26
C TYR A 9 -2.52 -10.44 0.17
N ASP A 10 -2.69 -11.72 0.52
CA ASP A 10 -2.56 -12.84 -0.42
C ASP A 10 -3.56 -12.71 -1.59
N LYS A 11 -4.80 -12.28 -1.31
CA LYS A 11 -5.81 -12.01 -2.34
C LYS A 11 -5.43 -10.86 -3.26
N VAL A 12 -4.84 -9.79 -2.74
CA VAL A 12 -4.41 -8.66 -3.56
C VAL A 12 -3.22 -9.03 -4.44
N VAL A 13 -2.25 -9.78 -3.90
CA VAL A 13 -1.11 -10.30 -4.67
C VAL A 13 -1.58 -11.22 -5.79
N GLN A 14 -2.42 -12.21 -5.47
CA GLN A 14 -3.00 -13.11 -6.47
C GLN A 14 -3.77 -12.34 -7.55
N TYR A 15 -4.51 -11.29 -7.16
CA TYR A 15 -5.24 -10.46 -8.11
C TYR A 15 -4.29 -9.68 -9.03
N ALA A 16 -3.25 -9.03 -8.51
CA ALA A 16 -2.24 -8.33 -9.31
C ALA A 16 -1.55 -9.27 -10.31
N GLU A 17 -1.17 -10.47 -9.88
CA GLU A 17 -0.63 -11.52 -10.75
C GLU A 17 -1.61 -11.91 -11.86
N SER A 18 -2.89 -12.09 -11.52
CA SER A 18 -3.91 -12.53 -12.49
C SER A 18 -4.16 -11.53 -13.62
N ILE A 19 -3.92 -10.24 -13.37
CA ILE A 19 -4.06 -9.17 -14.37
C ILE A 19 -2.70 -8.77 -14.99
N GLY A 20 -1.61 -9.39 -14.57
CA GLY A 20 -0.25 -9.08 -15.05
C GLY A 20 0.24 -7.68 -14.68
N ASP A 21 -0.30 -7.09 -13.62
CA ASP A 21 0.05 -5.75 -13.16
C ASP A 21 1.23 -5.79 -12.16
N LYS A 22 2.20 -4.91 -12.35
CA LYS A 22 3.43 -4.84 -11.54
C LYS A 22 3.46 -3.65 -10.58
N THR A 23 2.51 -2.74 -10.68
CA THR A 23 2.49 -1.50 -9.90
C THR A 23 2.27 -1.76 -8.40
N LEU A 24 1.62 -2.87 -8.02
CA LEU A 24 1.55 -3.33 -6.63
C LEU A 24 2.95 -3.60 -6.07
N GLU A 25 3.74 -4.41 -6.77
CA GLU A 25 5.10 -4.78 -6.36
C GLU A 25 5.98 -3.53 -6.26
N GLU A 26 5.92 -2.63 -7.25
CA GLU A 26 6.65 -1.36 -7.25
C GLU A 26 6.29 -0.47 -6.05
N CYS A 27 5.00 -0.41 -5.68
CA CYS A 27 4.55 0.32 -4.50
C CYS A 27 5.04 -0.32 -3.20
N LEU A 28 4.98 -1.65 -3.08
CA LEU A 28 5.47 -2.36 -1.89
C LEU A 28 6.98 -2.16 -1.71
N GLN A 29 7.77 -2.33 -2.77
CA GLN A 29 9.22 -2.07 -2.74
C GLN A 29 9.53 -0.61 -2.36
N ARG A 30 8.68 0.35 -2.79
CA ARG A 30 8.84 1.76 -2.39
C ARG A 30 8.59 1.95 -0.90
N LEU A 31 7.58 1.31 -0.32
CA LEU A 31 7.32 1.35 1.12
C LEU A 31 8.44 0.66 1.91
N GLU A 32 8.95 -0.48 1.45
CA GLU A 32 10.09 -1.16 2.08
C GLU A 32 11.35 -0.27 2.12
N ARG A 33 11.58 0.55 1.08
CA ARG A 33 12.68 1.52 1.08
C ARG A 33 12.52 2.62 2.16
N TRP A 34 11.32 2.90 2.65
CA TRP A 34 11.12 3.88 3.72
C TRP A 34 11.70 3.38 5.05
N GLU A 35 11.56 2.08 5.31
CA GLU A 35 12.13 1.43 6.51
C GLU A 35 13.67 1.46 6.52
N GLN A 36 14.30 1.66 5.36
CA GLN A 36 15.75 1.71 5.21
C GLN A 36 16.34 3.09 5.53
N ASN A 37 15.52 4.09 5.88
CA ASN A 37 16.01 5.44 6.22
C ASN A 37 16.74 5.41 7.58
N PRO A 38 18.08 5.59 7.62
CA PRO A 38 18.84 5.49 8.87
C PRO A 38 18.60 6.67 9.81
N HIS A 39 18.13 7.81 9.28
CA HIS A 39 17.84 9.00 10.08
C HIS A 39 16.48 8.93 10.77
N HIS A 40 15.60 8.07 10.27
CA HIS A 40 14.21 7.99 10.71
C HIS A 40 13.71 6.55 10.63
N PRO A 41 14.27 5.64 11.45
CA PRO A 41 13.92 4.22 11.39
C PRO A 41 12.44 4.03 11.66
N CYS A 42 11.77 3.25 10.81
CA CYS A 42 10.36 2.93 10.96
C CYS A 42 10.08 1.50 10.48
N GLU A 43 8.96 0.93 10.95
CA GLU A 43 8.34 -0.27 10.39
C GLU A 43 7.03 0.14 9.71
N ILE A 44 6.81 -0.31 8.48
CA ILE A 44 5.56 -0.11 7.75
C ILE A 44 4.60 -1.23 8.12
N GLU A 45 3.46 -0.90 8.70
CA GLU A 45 2.35 -1.80 8.97
C GLU A 45 1.29 -1.70 7.87
N LEU A 46 0.95 -2.82 7.20
CA LEU A 46 -0.09 -2.88 6.17
C LEU A 46 -1.40 -3.46 6.70
N TYR A 47 -2.48 -2.69 6.59
CA TYR A 47 -3.84 -3.03 6.99
C TYR A 47 -4.77 -3.06 5.80
N ARG A 48 -5.88 -3.77 5.95
CA ARG A 48 -6.95 -3.81 4.95
C ARG A 48 -7.62 -2.44 4.84
N ASP A 49 -7.77 -1.94 3.62
CA ASP A 49 -8.59 -0.77 3.31
C ASP A 49 -10.05 -1.15 3.02
N PHE A 50 -10.96 -0.17 3.05
CA PHE A 50 -12.34 -0.39 2.62
C PHE A 50 -12.42 -0.61 1.10
N ALA A 51 -11.55 0.04 0.34
CA ALA A 51 -11.47 -0.09 -1.10
C ALA A 51 -10.97 -1.48 -1.49
N PRO A 52 -11.61 -2.16 -2.46
CA PRO A 52 -11.15 -3.47 -2.92
C PRO A 52 -9.69 -3.44 -3.39
N TYR A 53 -8.97 -4.51 -3.08
CA TYR A 53 -7.56 -4.68 -3.45
C TYR A 53 -6.62 -3.57 -2.95
N SER A 54 -7.04 -2.79 -1.96
CA SER A 54 -6.27 -1.67 -1.43
C SER A 54 -5.87 -1.90 0.03
N PHE A 55 -4.89 -1.14 0.49
CA PHE A 55 -4.38 -1.17 1.87
C PHE A 55 -4.28 0.24 2.46
N LEU A 56 -4.44 0.31 3.77
CA LEU A 56 -3.92 1.39 4.59
C LEU A 56 -2.52 0.99 5.05
N PHE A 57 -1.54 1.88 4.95
CA PHE A 57 -0.24 1.69 5.59
C PHE A 57 -0.01 2.71 6.70
N LYS A 58 0.77 2.31 7.71
CA LYS A 58 1.20 3.18 8.80
C LYS A 58 2.70 3.02 9.01
N GLU A 59 3.41 4.12 9.16
CA GLU A 59 4.74 4.10 9.77
C GLU A 59 4.62 3.97 11.28
N ARG A 60 5.41 3.06 11.85
CA ARG A 60 5.61 2.87 13.28
C ARG A 60 7.05 3.15 13.64
N TYR A 61 7.30 4.11 14.53
CA TYR A 61 8.64 4.38 15.04
C TYR A 61 9.01 3.44 16.19
N PRO A 62 10.32 3.30 16.53
CA PRO A 62 10.77 2.37 17.57
C PRO A 62 10.16 2.61 18.96
N ASP A 63 9.77 3.85 19.26
CA ASP A 63 9.07 4.21 20.51
C ASP A 63 7.56 3.89 20.50
N GLY A 64 7.06 3.34 19.39
CA GLY A 64 5.66 2.99 19.17
C GLY A 64 4.80 4.13 18.63
N SER A 65 5.34 5.34 18.50
CA SER A 65 4.60 6.48 17.95
C SER A 65 4.29 6.30 16.45
N LEU A 66 3.27 7.01 15.98
CA LEU A 66 2.82 6.96 14.59
C LEU A 66 3.56 8.00 13.74
N GLY A 67 3.99 7.56 12.56
CA GLY A 67 4.50 8.42 11.50
C GLY A 67 3.45 8.74 10.44
N VAL A 68 3.88 8.70 9.17
CA VAL A 68 2.98 8.84 8.02
C VAL A 68 1.93 7.74 8.03
N VAL A 69 0.68 8.13 7.74
CA VAL A 69 -0.43 7.21 7.49
C VAL A 69 -0.95 7.51 6.11
N GLY A 70 -1.01 6.48 5.26
CA GLY A 70 -1.39 6.64 3.86
C GLY A 70 -2.08 5.40 3.30
N GLY A 71 -2.46 5.47 2.03
CA GLY A 71 -3.06 4.36 1.30
C GLY A 71 -2.12 3.79 0.25
N LEU A 72 -2.12 2.47 0.09
CA LEU A 72 -1.64 1.79 -1.12
C LEU A 72 -2.90 1.32 -1.86
N VAL A 73 -3.32 2.07 -2.86
CA VAL A 73 -4.69 2.09 -3.38
C VAL A 73 -4.73 1.57 -4.81
N TYR A 74 -5.64 0.64 -5.09
CA TYR A 74 -5.92 0.16 -6.44
C TYR A 74 -6.94 1.04 -7.17
N HIS A 75 -6.52 1.65 -8.26
CA HIS A 75 -7.35 2.39 -9.21
C HIS A 75 -7.86 1.45 -10.31
N GLY A 76 -8.98 0.79 -10.04
CA GLY A 76 -9.62 -0.17 -10.95
C GLY A 76 -10.45 0.47 -12.07
N CYS A 77 -11.16 -0.36 -12.84
CA CYS A 77 -12.20 0.07 -13.79
C CYS A 77 -13.49 -0.75 -13.57
N PRO A 78 -14.52 -0.22 -12.90
CA PRO A 78 -14.58 1.13 -12.32
C PRO A 78 -13.67 1.29 -11.10
N ASP A 79 -13.18 2.51 -10.88
CA ASP A 79 -12.44 2.87 -9.69
C ASP A 79 -13.41 2.97 -8.49
N ARG A 80 -13.05 2.30 -7.39
CA ARG A 80 -13.84 2.24 -6.14
C ARG A 80 -13.06 2.74 -4.93
N SER A 81 -11.92 3.39 -5.16
CA SER A 81 -11.05 3.90 -4.10
C SER A 81 -11.53 5.20 -3.47
N CYS A 82 -12.33 5.98 -4.21
CA CYS A 82 -12.65 7.38 -3.86
C CYS A 82 -11.41 8.31 -3.78
N CYS A 83 -10.21 7.83 -4.16
CA CYS A 83 -8.99 8.62 -4.15
C CYS A 83 -8.87 9.44 -5.44
N PHE A 84 -8.34 10.66 -5.31
CA PHE A 84 -8.09 11.52 -6.46
C PHE A 84 -6.85 11.05 -7.23
N ILE A 85 -6.92 11.05 -8.56
CA ILE A 85 -5.77 10.88 -9.43
C ILE A 85 -5.83 11.88 -10.58
N ASP A 86 -4.71 12.55 -10.85
CA ASP A 86 -4.64 13.66 -11.81
C ASP A 86 -4.86 13.21 -13.26
N ARG A 87 -4.51 11.96 -13.58
CA ARG A 87 -4.64 11.39 -14.92
C ARG A 87 -5.26 10.00 -14.87
N PRO A 88 -5.94 9.55 -15.96
CA PRO A 88 -6.38 8.17 -16.06
C PRO A 88 -5.21 7.22 -15.82
N PHE A 89 -5.33 6.42 -14.78
CA PHE A 89 -4.34 5.45 -14.35
C PHE A 89 -5.07 4.18 -13.91
N HIS A 90 -4.46 3.05 -14.19
CA HIS A 90 -4.94 1.74 -13.77
C HIS A 90 -3.79 1.01 -13.08
N GLY A 91 -4.05 0.49 -11.89
CA GLY A 91 -3.03 -0.14 -11.05
C GLY A 91 -3.03 0.43 -9.63
N TRP A 92 -1.97 0.14 -8.89
CA TRP A 92 -1.78 0.59 -7.52
C TRP A 92 -0.97 1.88 -7.45
N ALA A 93 -1.37 2.79 -6.55
CA ALA A 93 -0.67 4.02 -6.26
C ALA A 93 -0.58 4.25 -4.74
N THR A 94 0.48 4.93 -4.30
CA THR A 94 0.62 5.38 -2.91
C THR A 94 0.02 6.77 -2.73
N HIS A 95 -0.84 6.93 -1.73
CA HIS A 95 -1.48 8.17 -1.31
C HIS A 95 -1.04 8.48 0.13
N THR A 96 -0.68 9.72 0.42
CA THR A 96 -0.23 10.21 1.74
C THR A 96 -0.87 11.54 2.06
#